data_AF-A0A5E4HD78-F1
#
_entry.id   AF-A0A5E4HD78-F1
#
_cell.length_a   1.000
_cell.length_b   1.000
_cell.length_c   1.000
_cell.angle_alpha   90.00
_cell.angle_beta   90.00
_cell.angle_gamma   90.00
#
_symmetry.space_group_name_H-M   'P 1'
#
loop_
_entity.id
_entity.type
_entity.pdbx_description
1 polymer ?
#
loop_
_entity_poly.entity_id
_entity_poly.type
_entity_poly.pdbx_seq_one_letter_code
_entity_poly.pdbx_strand_id
1 'polypeptide(L)'
;MDNDTTNKELEKKPEKDKSLENLERMLEKLPENAKKPILDLINKRKVELGLLKSELKPLGYKLKKRKAKPQPKPQTKESMESLRKIAANIGTVKEIQKTDFHDVDVKDQPLKKETKALEEVDSYKY
;
A
#
# COMPACT_ATOMS: atom_id res chain seq x y z
N MET A 1 8.58 7.39 -27.40
CA MET A 1 7.25 7.42 -26.74
C MET A 1 7.53 7.31 -25.26
N ASP A 2 7.98 8.42 -24.72
CA ASP A 2 8.65 8.51 -23.44
C ASP A 2 7.61 9.03 -22.44
N ASN A 3 7.13 8.12 -21.59
CA ASN A 3 6.18 8.46 -20.55
C ASN A 3 6.93 9.12 -19.38
N ASP A 4 7.26 10.39 -19.56
CA ASP A 4 7.57 11.32 -18.48
C ASP A 4 6.31 11.58 -17.66
N THR A 5 6.03 10.68 -16.72
CA THR A 5 5.15 10.97 -15.59
C THR A 5 5.99 11.69 -14.54
N THR A 6 6.39 12.91 -14.86
CA THR A 6 6.91 13.86 -13.88
C THR A 6 5.78 14.12 -12.89
N ASN A 7 6.04 13.74 -11.64
CA ASN A 7 5.27 14.11 -10.47
C ASN A 7 4.93 15.60 -10.57
N LYS A 8 3.70 15.91 -10.97
CA LYS A 8 3.12 17.24 -10.89
C LYS A 8 2.71 17.45 -9.44
N GLU A 9 3.69 17.37 -8.55
CA GLU A 9 3.54 17.74 -7.16
C GLU A 9 3.43 19.26 -7.17
N LEU A 10 2.18 19.69 -7.07
CA LEU A 10 1.73 21.07 -6.97
C LEU A 10 2.78 21.93 -6.23
N GLU A 11 3.37 22.89 -6.94
CA GLU A 11 4.03 24.06 -6.36
C GLU A 11 2.99 24.92 -5.62
N LYS A 12 2.38 24.37 -4.57
CA LYS A 12 1.80 25.20 -3.54
C LYS A 12 2.98 25.87 -2.86
N LYS A 13 3.23 27.13 -3.22
CA LYS A 13 4.03 28.03 -2.39
C LYS A 13 3.53 27.82 -0.95
N PRO A 14 4.40 27.43 0.00
CA PRO A 14 3.95 27.24 1.36
C PRO A 14 3.46 28.61 1.83
N GLU A 15 2.15 28.72 2.09
CA GLU A 15 1.64 29.83 2.89
C GLU A 15 2.52 29.89 4.13
N LYS A 16 3.10 31.06 4.41
CA LYS A 16 4.05 31.22 5.51
C LYS A 16 3.40 30.69 6.78
N ASP A 17 4.00 29.64 7.33
CA ASP A 17 3.50 29.00 8.53
C ASP A 17 3.59 30.02 9.68
N LYS A 18 2.43 30.46 10.18
CA LYS A 18 2.33 31.48 11.24
C LYS A 18 3.07 31.07 12.51
N SER A 19 3.17 29.76 12.77
CA SER A 19 3.88 29.25 13.94
C SER A 19 5.39 29.43 13.79
N LEU A 20 5.92 29.19 12.59
CA LEU A 20 7.33 29.40 12.28
C LEU A 20 7.71 30.88 12.40
N GLU A 21 6.87 31.78 11.88
CA GLU A 21 7.12 33.23 11.99
C GLU A 21 7.11 33.70 13.45
N ASN A 22 6.19 33.20 14.27
CA ASN A 22 6.17 33.52 15.70
C ASN A 22 7.44 33.03 16.43
N LEU A 23 7.93 31.84 16.09
CA LEU A 23 9.15 31.29 16.68
C LEU A 23 10.39 32.11 16.28
N GLU A 24 10.48 32.55 15.02
CA GLU A 24 11.56 33.42 14.56
C GLU A 24 11.53 34.77 15.28
N ARG A 25 10.35 35.38 15.46
CA ARG A 25 10.19 36.60 16.27
C ARG A 25 10.55 36.40 17.74
N MET A 26 10.30 35.22 18.31
CA MET A 26 10.71 34.90 19.68
C MET A 26 12.23 34.75 19.79
N LEU A 27 12.87 34.14 18.79
CA LEU A 27 14.32 33.97 18.75
C LEU A 27 15.07 35.30 18.76
N GLU A 28 14.53 36.32 18.08
CA GLU A 28 15.10 37.68 18.06
C GLU A 28 15.07 38.37 19.42
N LYS A 29 14.03 38.12 20.22
CA LYS A 29 13.80 38.79 21.50
C LYS A 29 14.53 38.14 22.68
N LEU A 30 15.03 36.92 22.51
CA LEU A 30 15.63 36.15 23.60
C LEU A 30 17.15 36.43 23.74
N PRO A 31 17.69 36.36 24.97
CA PRO A 31 19.13 36.38 25.20
C PRO A 31 19.78 35.11 24.64
N GLU A 32 21.04 35.19 24.21
CA GLU A 32 21.75 34.11 23.49
C GLU A 32 21.72 32.76 24.21
N ASN A 33 21.82 32.77 25.54
CA ASN A 33 21.81 31.58 26.39
C ASN A 33 20.48 30.80 26.28
N ALA A 34 19.38 31.48 25.97
CA ALA A 34 18.03 30.90 25.86
C ALA A 34 17.60 30.67 24.40
N LYS A 35 18.44 30.98 23.41
CA LYS A 35 18.10 30.82 21.99
C LYS A 35 18.10 29.36 21.53
N LYS A 36 18.96 28.51 22.11
CA LYS A 36 19.13 27.10 21.68
C LYS A 36 17.80 26.31 21.63
N PRO A 37 16.95 26.31 22.68
CA PRO A 37 15.68 25.57 22.63
C PRO A 37 14.73 26.04 21.53
N ILE A 38 14.67 27.36 21.30
CA ILE A 38 13.82 27.94 20.25
C ILE A 38 14.36 27.61 18.87
N LEU A 39 15.68 27.65 18.68
CA LEU A 39 16.33 27.26 17.44
C LEU A 39 16.03 25.80 17.08
N ASP A 40 16.09 24.89 18.06
CA ASP A 40 15.76 23.48 17.87
C ASP A 40 14.30 23.28 17.45
N LEU A 41 13.37 24.04 18.03
CA LEU A 41 11.95 24.01 17.64
C LEU A 41 11.74 24.52 16.20
N ILE A 42 12.41 25.62 15.82
CA ILE A 42 12.38 26.14 14.45
C ILE A 42 12.89 25.09 13.47
N ASN A 43 14.01 24.43 13.78
CA ASN A 43 14.59 23.41 12.92
C ASN A 43 13.66 22.21 12.77
N LYS A 44 13.05 21.72 13.86
CA LYS A 44 12.05 20.64 13.81
C LYS A 44 10.86 21.04 12.93
N ARG A 45 10.33 22.25 13.09
CA ARG A 45 9.20 22.71 12.28
C ARG A 45 9.57 22.87 10.80
N LYS A 46 10.78 23.34 10.49
CA LYS A 46 11.29 23.39 9.11
C LYS A 46 11.43 22.01 8.50
N VAL A 47 11.83 21.00 9.26
CA VAL A 47 11.84 19.59 8.82
C VAL A 47 10.44 19.09 8.53
N GLU A 48 9.47 19.33 9.42
CA GLU A 48 8.07 18.93 9.21
C GLU A 48 7.44 19.58 7.97
N LEU A 49 7.77 20.85 7.71
CA LEU A 49 7.32 21.58 6.52
C LEU A 49 8.07 21.19 5.24
N GLY A 50 9.04 20.28 5.33
CA GLY A 50 9.89 19.87 4.19
C GLY A 50 10.86 20.95 3.72
N LEU A 51 11.04 22.04 4.49
CA LEU A 51 11.96 23.14 4.20
C LEU A 51 13.41 22.81 4.59
N LEU A 52 13.61 21.86 5.50
CA LEU A 52 14.91 21.38 5.95
C LEU A 52 14.97 19.85 5.85
N LYS A 53 16.14 19.31 5.51
CA LYS A 53 16.37 17.86 5.56
C LYS A 53 16.60 17.44 7.02
N SER A 54 15.96 16.35 7.43
CA SER A 54 16.22 15.76 8.74
C SER A 54 17.61 15.13 8.78
N GLU A 55 18.36 15.37 9.85
CA GLU A 55 19.61 14.65 10.12
C GLU A 55 19.36 13.19 10.54
N LEU A 56 18.15 12.91 11.01
CA LEU A 56 17.71 11.57 11.35
C LEU A 56 17.72 10.69 10.09
N LYS A 57 18.36 9.52 10.21
CA LYS A 57 18.31 8.50 9.17
C LYS A 57 16.84 8.14 8.94
N PRO A 58 16.39 8.00 7.68
CA PRO A 58 15.03 7.59 7.40
C PRO A 58 14.79 6.23 8.06
N LEU A 59 13.92 6.21 9.09
CA LEU A 59 13.49 4.97 9.73
C LEU A 59 12.60 4.22 8.74
N GLY A 60 13.12 3.14 8.17
CA GLY A 60 12.36 2.26 7.29
C GLY A 60 13.25 1.20 6.65
N TYR A 61 12.71 -0.01 6.51
CA TYR A 61 13.37 -1.05 5.73
C TYR A 61 13.29 -0.68 4.25
N LYS A 62 14.43 -0.31 3.64
CA LYS A 62 14.52 -0.18 2.18
C LYS A 62 14.42 -1.58 1.58
N LEU A 63 13.31 -1.89 0.91
CA LEU A 63 13.22 -3.10 0.10
C LEU A 63 14.35 -3.09 -0.92
N LYS A 64 15.11 -4.19 -1.00
CA LYS A 64 16.15 -4.35 -2.02
C LYS A 64 15.48 -4.22 -3.38
N LYS A 65 15.85 -3.19 -4.15
CA LYS A 65 15.39 -3.03 -5.53
C LYS A 65 15.75 -4.31 -6.29
N ARG A 66 14.74 -4.96 -6.89
CA ARG A 66 15.01 -6.10 -7.78
C ARG A 66 15.91 -5.62 -8.93
N LYS A 67 17.00 -6.34 -9.18
CA LYS A 67 17.98 -6.00 -10.24
C LYS A 67 17.37 -6.06 -11.65
N ALA A 68 16.26 -6.77 -11.82
CA ALA A 68 15.59 -6.93 -13.09
C ALA A 68 14.09 -6.59 -12.96
N LYS A 69 13.58 -5.85 -13.95
CA LYS A 69 12.13 -5.74 -14.15
C LYS A 69 11.60 -7.16 -14.43
N PRO A 70 10.51 -7.60 -13.80
CA PRO A 70 9.90 -8.87 -14.15
C PRO A 70 9.51 -8.82 -15.63
N GLN A 71 10.09 -9.71 -16.44
CA GLN A 71 9.66 -9.86 -17.82
C GLN A 71 8.30 -10.56 -17.82
N PRO A 72 7.33 -10.11 -18.64
CA PRO A 72 6.07 -10.83 -18.79
C PRO A 72 6.36 -12.25 -19.28
N LYS A 73 5.72 -13.25 -18.67
CA LYS A 73 5.83 -14.63 -19.14
C LYS A 73 5.33 -14.69 -20.60
N PRO A 74 6.06 -15.36 -21.51
CA PRO A 74 5.59 -15.53 -22.88
C PRO A 74 4.25 -16.29 -22.87
N GLN A 75 3.29 -15.81 -23.66
CA GLN A 75 2.02 -16.51 -23.82
C GLN A 75 2.28 -17.86 -24.50
N THR A 76 1.89 -18.95 -23.83
CA THR A 76 1.99 -20.30 -24.40
C THR A 76 0.85 -20.53 -25.39
N LYS A 77 1.04 -21.45 -26.34
CA LYS A 77 -0.01 -21.85 -27.29
C LYS A 77 -1.29 -22.30 -26.57
N GLU A 78 -1.13 -23.00 -25.45
CA GLU A 78 -2.21 -23.46 -24.55
C GLU A 78 -2.97 -22.30 -23.90
N SER A 79 -2.26 -21.26 -23.46
CA SER A 79 -2.88 -20.03 -22.92
C SER A 79 -3.74 -19.35 -23.98
N MET A 80 -3.27 -19.29 -25.22
CA MET A 80 -4.00 -18.66 -26.32
C MET A 80 -5.22 -19.48 -26.75
N GLU A 81 -5.10 -20.81 -26.75
CA GLU A 81 -6.22 -21.70 -27.05
C GLU A 81 -7.30 -21.63 -25.98
N SER A 82 -6.91 -21.54 -24.70
CA SER A 82 -7.84 -21.37 -23.58
C SER A 82 -8.63 -20.06 -23.69
N LEU A 83 -7.94 -18.95 -24.02
CA LEU A 83 -8.61 -17.66 -24.26
C LEU A 83 -9.59 -17.71 -25.44
N ARG A 84 -9.25 -18.44 -26.51
CA ARG A 84 -10.17 -18.66 -27.65
C ARG A 84 -11.40 -19.46 -27.25
N LYS A 85 -11.24 -20.52 -26.44
CA LYS A 85 -12.37 -21.33 -25.92
C LYS A 85 -13.29 -20.50 -25.04
N ILE A 86 -12.71 -19.65 -24.19
CA ILE A 86 -13.50 -18.73 -23.34
C ILE A 86 -14.24 -17.72 -24.22
N ALA A 87 -13.56 -17.07 -25.17
CA ALA A 87 -14.18 -16.09 -26.06
C ALA A 87 -15.32 -16.69 -26.91
N ALA A 88 -15.19 -17.94 -27.35
CA ALA A 88 -16.24 -18.64 -28.09
C ALA A 88 -17.52 -18.90 -27.26
N ASN A 89 -17.40 -18.94 -25.93
CA ASN A 89 -18.52 -19.17 -25.02
C ASN A 89 -19.14 -17.87 -24.48
N ILE A 90 -18.54 -16.70 -24.73
CA ILE A 90 -19.10 -15.41 -24.29
C ILE A 90 -20.29 -15.06 -25.18
N GLY A 91 -21.47 -14.88 -24.57
CA GLY A 91 -22.71 -14.50 -25.27
C GLY A 91 -23.53 -15.67 -25.83
N THR A 92 -23.07 -16.91 -25.69
CA THR A 92 -23.85 -18.10 -26.06
C THR A 92 -24.53 -18.71 -24.82
N VAL A 93 -25.85 -18.55 -24.71
CA VAL A 93 -26.65 -19.27 -23.73
C VAL A 93 -26.99 -20.63 -24.32
N LYS A 94 -26.33 -21.69 -23.86
CA LYS A 94 -26.77 -23.05 -24.14
C LYS A 94 -27.91 -23.38 -23.18
N GLU A 95 -29.11 -23.56 -23.72
CA GLU A 95 -30.25 -24.09 -22.98
C GLU A 95 -29.88 -25.50 -22.51
N ILE A 96 -29.65 -25.66 -21.21
CA ILE A 96 -29.38 -26.97 -20.62
C ILE A 96 -30.69 -27.74 -20.69
N GLN A 97 -30.79 -28.69 -21.63
CA GLN A 97 -31.91 -29.62 -21.66
C GLN A 97 -31.91 -30.41 -20.35
N LYS A 98 -32.86 -30.06 -19.49
CA LYS A 98 -33.36 -30.81 -18.34
C LYS A 98 -32.32 -31.71 -17.66
N THR A 99 -31.61 -31.17 -16.69
CA THR A 99 -31.21 -32.02 -15.56
C THR A 99 -32.49 -32.43 -14.85
N ASP A 100 -32.81 -33.73 -14.86
CA ASP A 100 -33.91 -34.25 -14.07
C ASP A 100 -33.66 -33.86 -12.61
N PHE A 101 -34.37 -32.86 -12.12
CA PHE A 101 -34.37 -32.51 -10.71
C PHE A 101 -35.06 -33.65 -9.98
N HIS A 102 -34.27 -34.57 -9.45
CA HIS A 102 -34.74 -35.51 -8.47
C HIS A 102 -34.78 -34.75 -7.15
N ASP A 103 -35.94 -34.69 -6.52
CA ASP A 103 -36.07 -34.18 -5.16
C ASP A 103 -35.06 -34.93 -4.29
N VAL A 104 -34.04 -34.22 -3.82
CA VAL A 104 -33.06 -34.78 -2.90
C VAL A 104 -33.76 -34.87 -1.55
N ASP A 105 -34.22 -36.07 -1.20
CA ASP A 105 -34.70 -36.37 0.15
C ASP A 105 -33.52 -36.19 1.13
N VAL A 106 -33.45 -34.99 1.73
CA VAL A 106 -32.44 -34.65 2.71
C VAL A 106 -32.76 -35.44 3.97
N LYS A 107 -32.15 -36.61 4.11
CA LYS A 107 -32.18 -37.35 5.38
C LYS A 107 -31.55 -36.45 6.45
N ASP A 108 -32.23 -36.31 7.59
CA ASP A 108 -31.78 -35.61 8.81
C ASP A 108 -30.53 -36.28 9.44
N GLN A 109 -29.43 -36.35 8.70
CA GLN A 109 -28.16 -36.78 9.23
C GLN A 109 -27.49 -35.59 9.92
N PRO A 110 -27.01 -35.75 11.17
CA PRO A 110 -26.34 -34.67 11.88
C PRO A 110 -25.08 -34.28 11.11
N LEU A 111 -25.00 -33.01 10.72
CA LEU A 111 -23.86 -32.43 10.04
C LEU A 111 -22.60 -32.66 10.89
N LYS A 112 -21.65 -33.44 10.37
CA LYS A 112 -20.36 -33.67 11.05
C LYS A 112 -19.64 -32.34 11.15
N LYS A 113 -19.53 -31.82 12.37
CA LYS A 113 -18.75 -30.61 12.65
C LYS A 113 -17.28 -30.93 12.44
N GLU A 114 -16.64 -30.29 11.48
CA GLU A 114 -15.19 -30.32 11.35
C GLU A 114 -14.56 -29.73 12.63
N THR A 115 -13.68 -30.48 13.26
CA THR A 115 -12.92 -30.00 14.42
C THR A 115 -11.97 -28.90 13.97
N LYS A 116 -12.16 -27.68 14.49
CA LYS A 116 -11.24 -26.55 14.27
C LYS A 116 -9.81 -26.97 14.60
N ALA A 117 -8.87 -26.66 13.71
CA ALA A 117 -7.45 -26.81 13.96
C ALA A 117 -7.05 -25.98 15.20
N LEU A 118 -6.33 -26.60 16.12
CA LEU A 118 -5.76 -25.96 17.31
C LEU A 118 -4.76 -24.89 16.87
N GLU A 119 -4.90 -23.69 17.43
CA GLU A 119 -3.92 -22.60 17.27
C GLU A 119 -2.53 -23.07 17.74
N GLU A 120 -1.56 -22.94 16.85
CA GLU A 120 -0.16 -23.26 17.14
C GLU A 120 0.36 -22.33 18.24
N VAL A 121 1.00 -22.96 19.21
CA VAL A 121 1.55 -22.40 20.45
C VAL A 121 2.59 -21.32 20.15
N ASP A 122 2.51 -20.24 20.93
CA ASP A 122 3.40 -19.08 21.01
C ASP A 122 4.88 -19.40 20.74
N SER A 123 5.41 -18.85 19.63
CA SER A 123 6.77 -19.11 19.12
C SER A 123 7.86 -18.24 19.77
N TYR A 124 7.55 -17.41 20.76
CA TYR A 124 8.51 -16.51 21.42
C TYR A 124 9.28 -17.16 22.59
N LYS A 125 9.80 -18.38 22.40
CA LYS A 125 10.76 -18.99 23.32
C LYS A 125 11.99 -19.55 22.61
N TYR A 126 12.70 -18.72 21.86
CA TYR A 126 14.12 -18.91 21.56
C TYR A 126 14.82 -17.56 21.42
#